data_AF-G1VGZ9-F1
#
_entry.id   AF-G1VGZ9-F1
#
_cell.length_a   1.000
_cell.length_b   1.000
_cell.length_c   1.000
_cell.angle_alpha   90.00
_cell.angle_beta   90.00
_cell.angle_gamma   90.00
#
_symmetry.space_group_name_H-M   'P 1'
#
loop_
_entity.id
_entity.type
_entity.pdbx_description
1 polymer ?
#
loop_
_entity_poly.entity_id
_entity_poly.type
_entity_poly.pdbx_seq_one_letter_code
_entity_poly.pdbx_strand_id
1 'polypeptide(L)'
;MPKNWHELVIHLLSPFKDHIKSITTDNGTEFACHEMIAKSLGVTIYFADPYASWQKGAIENANGLIRQYVPKKKPLSISASNK
;
A
#
# COMPACT_ATOMS: atom_id res chain seq x y z
N MET A 1 -12.42 -3.67 13.21
CA MET A 1 -11.19 -3.42 12.45
C MET A 1 -10.65 -4.74 11.92
N PRO A 2 -10.14 -4.76 10.67
CA PRO A 2 -9.47 -5.94 10.12
C PRO A 2 -8.28 -6.35 11.00
N LYS A 3 -8.09 -7.66 11.20
CA LYS A 3 -7.03 -8.20 12.07
C LYS A 3 -5.71 -8.42 11.33
N ASN A 4 -5.78 -8.47 9.99
CA ASN A 4 -4.68 -8.80 9.11
C ASN A 4 -4.33 -7.62 8.19
N TRP A 5 -3.06 -7.52 7.80
CA TRP A 5 -2.57 -6.41 6.97
C TRP A 5 -3.25 -6.30 5.60
N HIS A 6 -3.40 -7.42 4.89
CA HIS A 6 -4.01 -7.43 3.55
C HIS A 6 -5.50 -7.02 3.58
N GLU A 7 -6.24 -7.44 4.61
CA GLU A 7 -7.63 -7.01 4.82
C GLU A 7 -7.72 -5.51 5.09
N LEU A 8 -6.76 -4.95 5.83
CA LEU A 8 -6.69 -3.50 6.07
C LEU A 8 -6.44 -2.74 4.77
N VAL A 9 -5.50 -3.20 3.94
CA VAL A 9 -5.23 -2.60 2.63
C VAL A 9 -6.49 -2.63 1.75
N ILE A 10 -7.17 -3.77 1.67
CA ILE A 10 -8.42 -3.90 0.90
C ILE A 10 -9.48 -2.93 1.45
N HIS A 11 -9.66 -2.87 2.77
CA HIS A 11 -10.65 -2.00 3.40
C HIS A 11 -10.38 -0.51 3.12
N LEU A 12 -9.11 -0.07 3.24
CA LEU A 12 -8.71 1.31 3.01
C LEU A 12 -8.80 1.73 1.54
N LEU A 13 -8.48 0.81 0.62
CA LEU A 13 -8.47 1.10 -0.82
C LEU A 13 -9.81 0.85 -1.52
N SER A 14 -10.72 0.08 -0.92
CA SER A 14 -12.03 -0.25 -1.49
C SER A 14 -12.85 0.99 -1.92
N PRO A 15 -12.91 2.10 -1.15
CA PRO A 15 -13.61 3.32 -1.59
C PRO A 15 -13.02 3.97 -2.84
N PHE A 16 -11.76 3.67 -3.16
CA PHE A 16 -11.03 4.27 -4.28
C PHE A 16 -10.80 3.30 -5.44
N LYS A 17 -11.30 2.06 -5.37
CA LYS A 17 -10.99 0.98 -6.32
C LYS A 17 -11.16 1.38 -7.79
N ASP A 18 -12.18 2.18 -8.12
CA ASP A 18 -12.47 2.59 -9.50
C ASP A 18 -11.44 3.58 -10.07
N HIS A 19 -10.67 4.23 -9.19
CA HIS A 19 -9.61 5.18 -9.52
C HIS A 19 -8.22 4.54 -9.53
N ILE A 20 -8.08 3.35 -8.93
CA ILE A 20 -6.80 2.65 -8.84
C ILE A 20 -6.62 1.82 -10.12
N LYS A 21 -5.64 2.19 -10.95
CA LYS A 21 -5.33 1.46 -12.19
C LYS A 21 -4.40 0.27 -11.94
N SER A 22 -3.41 0.45 -11.08
CA SER A 22 -2.46 -0.58 -10.68
C SER A 22 -1.83 -0.23 -9.36
N ILE A 23 -1.27 -1.22 -8.69
CA ILE A 23 -0.48 -1.05 -7.46
C ILE A 23 0.92 -1.55 -7.74
N THR A 24 1.94 -0.76 -7.43
CA THR A 24 3.33 -1.19 -7.52
C THR A 24 3.92 -1.27 -6.12
N THR A 25 4.51 -2.42 -5.78
CA THR A 25 5.07 -2.67 -4.45
C THR A 25 6.52 -3.12 -4.55
N ASP A 26 7.25 -3.02 -3.44
CA ASP A 26 8.50 -3.75 -3.29
C ASP A 26 8.22 -5.22 -2.91
N ASN A 27 9.29 -6.02 -2.79
CA ASN A 27 9.21 -7.43 -2.38
C ASN A 27 9.06 -7.57 -0.85
N GLY A 28 8.37 -6.63 -0.20
CA GLY A 28 8.04 -6.71 1.22
C GLY A 28 7.09 -7.88 1.52
N THR A 29 7.29 -8.54 2.67
CA THR A 29 6.43 -9.64 3.14
C THR A 29 4.98 -9.22 3.38
N GLU A 30 4.76 -7.93 3.57
CA GLU A 30 3.47 -7.27 3.73
C GLU A 30 2.55 -7.50 2.51
N PHE A 31 3.13 -7.65 1.32
CA PHE A 31 2.40 -7.94 0.09
C PHE A 31 2.49 -9.43 -0.32
N ALA A 32 2.84 -10.33 0.60
CA ALA A 32 2.81 -11.77 0.33
C ALA A 32 1.43 -12.25 -0.16
N CYS A 33 0.33 -11.68 0.40
CA CYS A 33 -1.04 -11.98 -0.05
C CYS A 33 -1.54 -11.08 -1.20
N HIS A 34 -0.65 -10.60 -2.08
CA HIS A 34 -1.01 -9.71 -3.19
C HIS A 34 -2.11 -10.28 -4.10
N GLU A 35 -2.16 -11.59 -4.33
CA GLU A 35 -3.21 -12.21 -5.16
C GLU A 35 -4.61 -11.94 -4.60
N MET A 36 -4.78 -12.00 -3.28
CA MET A 36 -6.05 -11.70 -2.61
C MET A 36 -6.40 -10.22 -2.74
N ILE A 37 -5.41 -9.34 -2.58
CA ILE A 37 -5.58 -7.88 -2.70
C ILE A 37 -5.99 -7.52 -4.14
N ALA A 38 -5.28 -8.06 -5.13
CA ALA A 38 -5.55 -7.87 -6.55
C ALA A 38 -6.97 -8.33 -6.92
N LYS A 39 -7.38 -9.51 -6.45
CA LYS A 39 -8.72 -10.06 -6.69
C LYS A 39 -9.82 -9.23 -6.03
N SER A 40 -9.62 -8.79 -4.80
CA SER A 40 -10.62 -8.01 -4.07
C SER A 40 -10.78 -6.58 -4.60
N LEU A 41 -9.69 -5.95 -5.06
CA LEU A 41 -9.73 -4.60 -5.61
C LEU A 41 -9.97 -4.58 -7.12
N GLY A 42 -9.79 -5.70 -7.82
CA GLY A 42 -9.90 -5.79 -9.28
C GLY A 42 -8.77 -5.07 -10.02
N VAL A 43 -7.57 -5.01 -9.42
CA VAL A 43 -6.43 -4.24 -9.93
C VAL A 43 -5.21 -5.11 -10.16
N THR A 44 -4.37 -4.71 -11.11
CA THR A 44 -3.08 -5.38 -11.35
C THR A 44 -2.05 -4.92 -10.34
N ILE A 45 -1.32 -5.87 -9.74
CA ILE A 45 -0.22 -5.59 -8.81
C ILE A 45 1.11 -5.95 -9.48
N TYR A 46 2.05 -5.02 -9.44
CA TYR A 46 3.40 -5.16 -9.97
C TYR A 46 4.42 -5.15 -8.83
N PHE A 47 5.47 -5.94 -8.99
CA PHE A 47 6.61 -5.99 -8.06
C PHE A 47 7.83 -5.35 -8.71
N ALA A 48 8.58 -4.58 -7.93
CA ALA A 48 9.87 -4.07 -8.36
C ALA A 48 10.89 -5.22 -8.47
N ASP A 49 11.64 -5.25 -9.58
CA ASP A 49 12.62 -6.29 -9.84
C ASP A 49 13.76 -6.25 -8.81
N PRO A 50 14.32 -7.41 -8.42
CA PRO A 50 15.54 -7.45 -7.63
C PRO A 50 16.66 -6.67 -8.32
N TYR A 51 17.39 -5.86 -7.56
CA TYR A 51 18.53 -5.05 -8.03
C TYR A 51 18.19 -3.93 -9.04
N ALA A 52 16.91 -3.66 -9.31
CA ALA A 52 16.48 -2.53 -10.13
C ALA A 52 16.20 -1.28 -9.28
N SER A 53 17.24 -0.70 -8.68
CA SER A 53 17.11 0.50 -7.83
C SER A 53 16.42 1.67 -8.53
N TRP A 54 16.52 1.78 -9.86
CA TRP A 54 15.85 2.82 -10.64
C TRP A 54 14.32 2.67 -10.69
N GLN A 55 13.79 1.45 -10.59
CA GLN A 55 12.33 1.22 -10.50
C GLN A 55 11.77 1.66 -9.14
N LYS A 56 12.62 1.72 -8.10
CA LYS A 56 12.25 2.11 -6.74
C LYS A 56 12.39 3.60 -6.46
N GLY A 57 13.10 4.36 -7.31
CA GLY A 57 13.40 5.77 -7.06
C GLY A 57 12.15 6.62 -6.77
N ALA A 58 11.05 6.38 -7.48
CA ALA A 58 9.78 7.09 -7.23
C ALA A 58 9.14 6.69 -5.89
N ILE A 59 9.15 5.40 -5.55
CA ILE A 59 8.61 4.85 -4.30
C ILE A 59 9.43 5.36 -3.10
N GLU A 60 10.76 5.34 -3.21
CA GLU A 60 11.68 5.81 -2.18
C GLU A 60 11.53 7.32 -1.96
N ASN A 61 11.43 8.10 -3.04
CA ASN A 61 11.19 9.54 -2.94
C ASN A 61 9.85 9.85 -2.25
N ALA A 62 8.76 9.17 -2.64
CA ALA A 62 7.46 9.32 -2.01
C ALA A 62 7.49 8.94 -0.52
N ASN A 63 8.12 7.82 -0.17
CA ASN A 63 8.31 7.40 1.21
C ASN A 63 9.15 8.42 2.01
N GLY A 64 10.17 9.01 1.39
CA GLY A 64 10.96 10.09 1.96
C GLY A 64 10.11 11.31 2.31
N LEU A 65 9.28 11.77 1.38
CA LEU A 65 8.34 12.88 1.59
C LEU A 65 7.36 12.57 2.73
N ILE A 66 6.75 11.39 2.74
CA ILE A 66 5.82 10.99 3.81
C ILE A 66 6.52 11.02 5.18
N ARG A 67 7.77 10.56 5.27
CA ARG A 67 8.54 10.53 6.53
C ARG A 67 8.92 11.91 7.04
N GLN A 68 8.87 12.97 6.22
CA GLN A 68 9.04 14.35 6.70
C GLN A 68 7.86 14.80 7.55
N TYR A 69 6.66 14.30 7.26
CA TYR A 69 5.41 14.70 7.94
C TYR A 69 4.89 13.65 8.92
N VAL A 70 5.27 12.39 8.76
CA VAL A 70 4.84 11.26 9.61
C VAL A 70 6.05 10.72 10.39
N PRO A 71 6.17 11.04 11.69
CA PRO A 71 7.26 10.54 12.51
C PRO A 71 7.15 9.02 12.73
N LYS A 72 8.27 8.32 12.56
CA LYS A 72 8.41 6.85 12.61
C LYS A 72 7.75 6.12 13.81
N LYS A 73 7.59 6.80 14.95
CA LYS A 73 7.11 6.21 16.21
C LYS A 73 5.72 6.69 16.64
N LYS A 74 5.03 7.48 15.82
CA LYS A 74 3.67 7.94 16.16
C LYS A 74 2.67 6.96 15.56
N PRO A 75 1.79 6.34 16.36
CA PRO A 75 0.72 5.53 15.79
C PRO A 75 -0.14 6.43 14.92
N LEU A 76 -0.32 6.05 13.66
CA LEU A 76 -1.32 6.66 12.80
C LEU A 76 -2.68 6.28 13.38
N SER A 77 -3.27 7.16 14.17
CA SER A 77 -4.64 6.99 14.64
C SER A 77 -5.57 7.17 13.44
N ILE A 78 -6.01 6.06 12.86
CA ILE A 78 -7.11 6.07 11.89
C ILE A 78 -8.38 6.34 12.68
N SER A 79 -8.70 7.61 12.88
CA SER A 79 -10.03 8.01 13.33
C SER A 79 -10.96 7.80 12.14
N ALA A 80 -11.57 6.60 12.06
CA ALA A 80 -12.66 6.36 11.12
C ALA A 80 -13.80 7.33 11.50
N SER A 81 -13.91 8.44 10.77
CA SER A 81 -15.08 9.31 10.86
C SER A 81 -16.22 8.54 10.19
N ASN A 82 -17.00 7.83 11.01
CA ASN A 82 -18.26 7.25 10.57
C ASN A 82 -19.16 8.41 10.12
N LYS A 83 -19.46 8.47 8.82
CA LYS A 83 -20.61 9.19 8.30
C LYS A 83 -21.45 8.22 7.48
#